data_AF-I1E073-F1
#
_entry.id   AF-I1E073-F1
#
_cell.length_a   1.000
_cell.length_b   1.000
_cell.length_c   1.000
_cell.angle_alpha   90.00
_cell.angle_beta   90.00
_cell.angle_gamma   90.00
#
_symmetry.space_group_name_H-M   'P 1'
#
loop_
_entity.id
_entity.type
_entity.pdbx_description
1 polymer ?
#
loop_
_entity_poly.entity_id
_entity_poly.type
_entity_poly.pdbx_seq_one_letter_code
_entity_poly.pdbx_strand_id
1 'polypeptide(L)'
;MKKFFWLVVIILLLITFSDHDLIRPYKEQLFELVLDKAAIAADDNEAALRRTRKQLLELSAQWGEGQRAQLEKASSSLESLQRFRRDYCVNKDFNPILFGEPLRQSCSIIENNYHNLTKP
;
A
#
# COMPACT_ATOMS: atom_id res chain seq x y z
N MET A 1 -6.22 -34.15 16.84
CA MET A 1 -5.57 -34.16 15.51
C MET A 1 -6.48 -33.71 14.36
N LYS A 2 -7.75 -34.16 14.26
CA LYS A 2 -8.68 -33.76 13.19
C LYS A 2 -9.04 -32.25 13.14
N LYS A 3 -9.11 -31.58 14.31
CA LYS A 3 -9.39 -30.13 14.41
C LYS A 3 -8.24 -29.25 13.89
N PHE A 4 -7.00 -29.68 14.11
CA PHE A 4 -5.82 -28.98 13.62
C PHE A 4 -5.68 -29.13 12.10
N PHE A 5 -5.93 -30.33 11.59
CA PHE A 5 -6.00 -30.58 10.16
C PHE A 5 -7.06 -29.71 9.46
N TRP A 6 -8.26 -29.60 10.05
CA TRP A 6 -9.31 -28.72 9.54
C TRP A 6 -8.92 -27.24 9.54
N LEU A 7 -8.21 -26.77 10.58
CA LEU A 7 -7.69 -25.40 10.64
C LEU A 7 -6.66 -25.13 9.52
N VAL A 8 -5.74 -26.07 9.30
CA VAL A 8 -4.74 -25.98 8.22
C VAL A 8 -5.41 -25.97 6.85
N VAL A 9 -6.44 -26.79 6.64
CA VAL A 9 -7.22 -26.80 5.40
C VAL A 9 -7.95 -25.48 5.18
N ILE A 10 -8.58 -24.90 6.23
CA ILE A 10 -9.22 -23.58 6.13
C ILE A 10 -8.20 -22.50 5.77
N ILE A 11 -7.02 -22.50 6.39
CA ILE A 11 -5.97 -21.52 6.10
C ILE A 11 -5.46 -21.68 4.65
N LEU A 12 -5.26 -22.92 4.18
CA LEU A 12 -4.86 -23.19 2.80
C LEU A 12 -5.92 -22.76 1.78
N LEU A 13 -7.20 -22.96 2.09
CA LEU A 13 -8.30 -22.48 1.25
C LEU A 13 -8.30 -20.96 1.20
N LEU A 14 -8.16 -20.30 2.36
CA LEU A 14 -8.09 -18.84 2.41
C LEU A 14 -6.92 -18.28 1.59
N ILE A 15 -5.75 -18.92 1.61
CA ILE A 15 -4.59 -18.52 0.79
C ILE A 15 -4.85 -18.78 -0.70
N THR A 16 -5.32 -19.98 -1.06
CA THR A 16 -5.55 -20.37 -2.47
C THR A 16 -6.63 -19.54 -3.15
N PHE A 17 -7.69 -19.20 -2.41
CA PHE A 17 -8.77 -18.37 -2.94
C PHE A 17 -8.53 -16.86 -2.74
N SER A 18 -7.42 -16.45 -2.10
CA SER A 18 -7.13 -15.04 -1.79
C SER A 18 -6.88 -14.16 -3.02
N ASP A 19 -6.60 -14.78 -4.17
CA ASP A 19 -6.36 -14.14 -5.47
C ASP A 19 -7.63 -14.08 -6.35
N HIS A 20 -8.77 -14.57 -5.86
CA HIS A 20 -10.03 -14.47 -6.60
C HIS A 20 -10.60 -13.04 -6.50
N ASP A 21 -10.90 -12.42 -7.66
CA ASP A 21 -11.33 -11.01 -7.78
C ASP A 21 -12.54 -10.64 -6.89
N LEU A 22 -13.36 -11.65 -6.54
CA LEU A 22 -14.56 -11.51 -5.70
C LEU A 22 -14.24 -11.20 -4.22
N ILE A 23 -13.05 -11.56 -3.73
CA ILE A 23 -12.66 -11.43 -2.31
C ILE A 23 -11.90 -10.10 -2.05
N ARG A 24 -11.41 -9.46 -3.12
CA ARG A 24 -10.70 -8.17 -3.10
C ARG A 24 -11.42 -7.08 -2.27
N PRO A 25 -12.73 -6.81 -2.45
CA PRO A 25 -13.41 -5.74 -1.68
C PRO A 25 -13.57 -6.08 -0.18
N TYR A 26 -13.70 -7.36 0.17
CA TYR A 26 -13.80 -7.77 1.57
C TYR A 26 -12.44 -7.73 2.28
N LYS A 27 -11.34 -8.03 1.56
CA LYS A 27 -9.98 -7.83 2.08
C LYS A 27 -9.74 -6.36 2.36
N GLU A 28 -10.09 -5.47 1.43
CA GLU A 28 -9.94 -4.02 1.60
C GLU A 28 -10.67 -3.53 2.86
N GLN A 29 -11.92 -3.95 3.09
CA GLN A 29 -12.68 -3.58 4.30
C GLN A 29 -12.08 -4.14 5.59
N LEU A 30 -11.61 -5.40 5.57
CA LEU A 30 -10.94 -6.00 6.73
C LEU A 30 -9.58 -5.35 7.01
N PHE A 31 -8.83 -5.00 5.96
CA PHE A 31 -7.62 -4.20 6.07
C PHE A 31 -7.93 -2.84 6.67
N GLU A 32 -8.93 -2.11 6.16
CA GLU A 32 -9.35 -0.83 6.74
C GLU A 32 -9.71 -0.96 8.23
N LEU A 33 -10.48 -1.99 8.61
CA LEU A 33 -10.91 -2.19 10.00
C LEU A 33 -9.75 -2.58 10.94
N VAL A 34 -8.81 -3.40 10.46
CA VAL A 34 -7.60 -3.76 11.22
C VAL A 34 -6.65 -2.56 11.30
N LEU A 35 -6.52 -1.78 10.22
CA LEU A 35 -5.73 -0.56 10.17
C LEU A 35 -6.29 0.51 11.13
N ASP A 36 -7.60 0.73 11.14
CA ASP A 36 -8.25 1.72 12.00
C ASP A 36 -8.04 1.39 13.49
N LYS A 37 -8.13 0.11 13.86
CA LYS A 37 -7.84 -0.33 15.24
C LYS A 37 -6.37 -0.25 15.61
N ALA A 38 -5.45 -0.45 14.66
CA ALA A 38 -4.02 -0.29 14.90
C ALA A 38 -3.60 1.19 14.97
N ALA A 39 -4.39 2.14 14.45
CA ALA A 39 -4.07 3.58 14.44
C ALA A 39 -4.07 4.19 15.85
N ILE A 40 -4.73 3.55 16.81
CA ILE A 40 -4.87 4.02 18.20
C ILE A 40 -3.58 3.80 19.02
N ALA A 41 -2.63 3.01 18.52
CA ALA A 41 -1.36 2.70 19.19
C ALA A 41 -0.11 2.92 18.32
N ALA A 42 -0.25 3.48 17.12
CA ALA A 42 0.80 3.52 16.11
C ALA A 42 1.71 4.78 16.24
N ASP A 43 2.99 4.57 15.94
CA ASP A 43 4.02 5.60 15.77
C ASP A 43 3.56 6.72 14.79
N ASP A 44 3.94 7.98 15.04
CA ASP A 44 3.56 9.15 14.24
C ASP A 44 3.87 8.92 12.73
N ASN A 45 4.99 8.23 12.46
CA ASN A 45 5.44 7.86 11.12
C ASN A 45 4.52 6.83 10.44
N GLU A 46 3.97 5.89 11.19
CA GLU A 46 3.06 4.88 10.65
C GLU A 46 1.70 5.51 10.32
N ALA A 47 1.22 6.44 11.16
CA ALA A 47 0.04 7.24 10.85
C ALA A 47 0.24 8.09 9.58
N ALA A 48 1.41 8.72 9.43
CA ALA A 48 1.76 9.47 8.23
C ALA A 48 1.84 8.58 6.97
N LEU A 49 2.44 7.38 7.09
CA LEU A 49 2.48 6.40 6.01
C LEU A 49 1.09 5.99 5.57
N ARG A 50 0.19 5.71 6.51
CA ARG A 50 -1.20 5.31 6.20
C ARG A 50 -1.96 6.41 5.47
N ARG A 51 -1.85 7.67 5.93
CA ARG A 51 -2.47 8.82 5.24
C ARG A 51 -1.92 8.98 3.82
N THR A 52 -0.60 8.90 3.68
CA THR A 52 0.05 9.00 2.36
C THR A 52 -0.37 7.87 1.43
N ARG A 53 -0.40 6.62 1.92
CA ARG A 53 -0.87 5.45 1.16
C ARG A 53 -2.31 5.63 0.71
N LYS A 54 -3.21 6.09 1.59
CA LYS A 54 -4.61 6.34 1.25
C LYS A 54 -4.74 7.34 0.10
N GLN A 55 -4.05 8.47 0.17
CA GLN A 55 -4.05 9.48 -0.89
C GLN A 55 -3.50 8.94 -2.22
N LEU A 56 -2.44 8.14 -2.16
CA LEU A 56 -1.86 7.50 -3.35
C LEU A 56 -2.83 6.49 -3.98
N LEU A 57 -3.51 5.68 -3.17
CA LEU A 57 -4.48 4.70 -3.66
C LEU A 57 -5.72 5.37 -4.26
N GLU A 58 -6.26 6.40 -3.60
CA GLU A 58 -7.36 7.22 -4.13
C GLU A 58 -6.99 7.85 -5.48
N LEU A 59 -5.77 8.43 -5.58
CA LEU A 59 -5.27 8.98 -6.84
C LEU A 59 -5.18 7.92 -7.95
N SER A 60 -4.73 6.71 -7.59
CA SER A 60 -4.50 5.61 -8.53
C SER A 60 -5.75 4.85 -8.96
N ALA A 61 -6.91 5.13 -8.37
CA ALA A 61 -8.16 4.42 -8.66
C ALA A 61 -8.60 4.56 -10.13
N GLN A 62 -8.21 5.65 -10.78
CA GLN A 62 -8.49 5.92 -12.20
C GLN A 62 -7.38 5.42 -13.16
N TRP A 63 -6.31 4.79 -12.64
CA TRP A 63 -5.17 4.35 -13.42
C TRP A 63 -5.26 2.87 -13.80
N GLY A 64 -4.36 2.42 -14.69
CA GLY A 64 -4.26 1.00 -15.04
C GLY A 64 -3.82 0.14 -13.84
N GLU A 65 -4.24 -1.12 -13.81
CA GLU A 65 -3.97 -2.03 -12.68
C GLU A 65 -2.48 -2.15 -12.36
N GLY A 66 -1.61 -2.19 -13.37
CA GLY A 66 -0.15 -2.23 -13.17
C GLY A 66 0.40 -0.99 -12.46
N GLN A 67 -0.14 0.20 -12.76
CA GLN A 67 0.26 1.45 -12.11
C GLN A 67 -0.20 1.49 -10.66
N ARG A 68 -1.45 1.07 -10.41
CA ARG A 68 -1.99 0.94 -9.06
C ARG A 68 -1.19 -0.05 -8.22
N ALA A 69 -0.90 -1.23 -8.76
CA ALA A 69 -0.10 -2.25 -8.08
C ALA A 69 1.34 -1.77 -7.79
N GLN A 70 1.96 -1.03 -8.72
CA GLN A 70 3.28 -0.43 -8.50
C GLN A 70 3.25 0.54 -7.31
N LEU A 71 2.23 1.40 -7.22
CA LEU A 71 2.07 2.33 -6.11
C LEU A 71 1.75 1.64 -4.80
N GLU A 72 0.92 0.60 -4.82
CA GLU A 72 0.60 -0.18 -3.64
C GLU A 72 1.85 -0.86 -3.06
N LYS A 73 2.69 -1.44 -3.94
CA LYS A 73 3.99 -1.98 -3.56
C LYS A 73 4.91 -0.89 -3.01
N ALA A 74 4.99 0.26 -3.67
CA ALA A 74 5.82 1.38 -3.24
C ALA A 74 5.39 1.92 -1.86
N SER A 75 4.09 1.95 -1.58
CA SER A 75 3.52 2.47 -0.32
C SER A 75 3.29 1.39 0.76
N SER A 76 3.82 0.18 0.56
CA SER A 76 3.63 -0.95 1.48
C SER A 76 4.33 -0.77 2.83
N SER A 77 5.45 -0.06 2.86
CA SER A 77 6.22 0.26 4.06
C SER A 77 6.91 1.62 3.92
N LEU A 78 7.34 2.20 5.05
CA LEU A 78 8.05 3.48 5.04
C LEU A 78 9.35 3.40 4.22
N GLU A 79 10.11 2.33 4.39
CA GLU A 79 11.35 2.08 3.63
C GLU A 79 11.08 1.98 2.12
N SER A 80 10.03 1.26 1.73
CA SER A 80 9.65 1.12 0.31
C SER A 80 9.25 2.46 -0.29
N LEU A 81 8.52 3.28 0.46
CA LEU A 81 8.07 4.59 0.02
C LEU A 81 9.25 5.56 -0.13
N GLN A 82 10.18 5.53 0.82
CA GLN A 82 11.41 6.33 0.78
C GLN A 82 12.32 5.90 -0.38
N ARG A 83 12.43 4.59 -0.66
CA ARG A 83 13.14 4.06 -1.83
C ARG A 83 12.51 4.57 -3.12
N PHE A 84 11.19 4.39 -3.27
CA PHE A 84 10.46 4.88 -4.44
C PHE A 84 10.65 6.39 -4.65
N ARG A 85 10.56 7.18 -3.58
CA ARG A 85 10.80 8.62 -3.61
C ARG A 85 12.20 8.95 -4.11
N ARG A 86 13.23 8.34 -3.51
CA ARG A 86 14.62 8.61 -3.88
C ARG A 86 14.83 8.30 -5.35
N ASP A 87 14.44 7.11 -5.80
CA ASP A 87 14.73 6.63 -7.14
C ASP A 87 13.94 7.46 -8.18
N TYR A 88 12.63 7.63 -8.01
CA TYR A 88 11.79 8.19 -9.08
C TYR A 88 11.41 9.67 -8.89
N CYS A 89 11.33 10.16 -7.65
CA CYS A 89 10.97 11.56 -7.38
C CYS A 89 12.19 12.47 -7.28
N VAL A 90 13.30 11.99 -6.73
CA VAL A 90 14.53 12.77 -6.53
C VAL A 90 15.52 12.52 -7.67
N ASN A 91 15.96 11.28 -7.85
CA ASN A 91 16.95 10.93 -8.87
C ASN A 91 16.40 10.98 -10.30
N LYS A 92 15.07 10.99 -10.43
CA LYS A 92 14.35 10.97 -11.72
C LYS A 92 14.69 9.72 -12.55
N ASP A 93 14.93 8.60 -11.88
CA ASP A 93 15.13 7.31 -12.54
C ASP A 93 13.88 6.95 -13.37
N PHE A 94 14.07 6.20 -14.45
CA PHE A 94 12.96 5.79 -15.29
C PHE A 94 12.18 4.63 -14.64
N ASN A 95 10.87 4.80 -14.51
CA ASN A 95 9.96 3.75 -14.08
C ASN A 95 9.10 3.29 -15.26
N PRO A 96 9.27 2.05 -15.76
CA PRO A 96 8.59 1.58 -16.97
C PRO A 96 7.08 1.40 -16.80
N ILE A 97 6.59 1.31 -15.57
CA ILE A 97 5.19 1.03 -15.26
C ILE A 97 4.45 2.32 -14.90
N LEU A 98 5.08 3.18 -14.08
CA LEU A 98 4.49 4.41 -13.55
C LEU A 98 5.37 5.61 -13.94
N PHE A 99 5.03 6.29 -15.03
CA PHE A 99 5.78 7.43 -15.58
C PHE A 99 4.84 8.58 -15.96
N GLY A 100 5.43 9.72 -16.36
CA GLY A 100 4.68 10.88 -16.83
C GLY A 100 3.83 11.52 -15.72
N GLU A 101 2.58 11.85 -16.06
CA GLU A 101 1.67 12.55 -15.13
C GLU A 101 1.35 11.73 -13.87
N PRO A 102 1.01 10.42 -13.94
CA PRO A 102 0.85 9.59 -12.76
C PRO A 102 2.03 9.65 -11.78
N LEU A 103 3.26 9.51 -12.30
CA LEU A 103 4.46 9.59 -11.47
C LEU A 103 4.61 10.98 -10.84
N ARG A 104 4.37 12.05 -11.59
CA ARG A 104 4.44 13.43 -11.10
C ARG A 104 3.46 13.67 -9.95
N GLN A 105 2.23 13.19 -10.09
CA GLN A 105 1.19 13.32 -9.07
C GLN A 105 1.51 12.48 -7.83
N SER A 106 2.01 11.25 -8.00
CA SER A 106 2.49 10.43 -6.88
C SER A 106 3.61 11.12 -6.11
N CYS A 107 4.61 11.65 -6.82
CA CYS A 107 5.71 12.38 -6.19
C CYS A 107 5.22 13.62 -5.45
N SER A 108 4.25 14.36 -6.00
CA SER A 108 3.67 15.51 -5.30
C SER A 108 3.03 15.12 -3.97
N ILE A 109 2.26 14.03 -3.93
CA ILE A 109 1.64 13.53 -2.69
C ILE A 109 2.72 13.13 -1.68
N ILE A 110 3.75 12.43 -2.13
CA ILE A 110 4.85 11.97 -1.27
C ILE A 110 5.59 13.17 -0.67
N GLU A 111 5.97 14.16 -1.47
CA GLU A 111 6.67 15.35 -0.98
C GLU A 111 5.81 16.15 0.02
N ASN A 112 4.51 16.29 -0.25
CA ASN A 112 3.58 17.00 0.64
C ASN A 112 3.46 16.35 2.03
N ASN A 113 3.73 15.05 2.13
CA ASN A 113 3.69 14.32 3.39
C ASN A 113 5.09 13.99 3.95
N TYR A 114 6.17 14.30 3.23
CA TYR A 114 7.50 13.76 3.53
C TYR A 114 8.05 14.18 4.89
N HIS A 115 7.74 15.40 5.33
CA HIS A 115 8.11 15.88 6.66
C HIS A 115 7.55 14.96 7.76
N ASN A 116 6.28 14.57 7.65
CA ASN A 116 5.62 13.70 8.64
C ASN A 116 6.06 12.23 8.53
N LEU A 117 6.61 11.83 7.37
CA LEU A 117 7.15 10.49 7.13
C LEU A 117 8.57 10.29 7.69
N THR A 118 9.22 11.36 8.14
CA THR A 118 10.64 11.35 8.55
C THR A 118 10.85 11.96 9.93
N LYS A 119 9.76 12.24 10.65
CA LYS A 119 9.82 12.84 11.96
C LYS A 119 10.37 11.79 12.96
N PRO A 120 11.34 12.14 13.80
CA PRO A 120 11.88 11.23 14.81
C PRO A 120 10.87 10.94 15.93
#